data_AF-A0A2B4R3S3-F1
#
_entry.id   AF-A0A2B4R3S3-F1
#
_cell.length_a   1.000
_cell.length_b   1.000
_cell.length_c   1.000
_cell.angle_alpha   90.00
_cell.angle_beta   90.00
_cell.angle_gamma   90.00
#
_symmetry.space_group_name_H-M   'P 1'
#
loop_
_entity.id
_entity.type
_entity.pdbx_description
1 polymer ?
#
loop_
_entity_poly.entity_id
_entity_poly.type
_entity_poly.pdbx_seq_one_letter_code
_entity_poly.pdbx_strand_id
1 'polypeptide(L)'
;TACLLKEAGYDVVGITLQLYDQGAMAARSGACCAGQDIYDAKQVAEKMNFPHYVLDYESRFRESVIDDFADSYVQGHTPVPCIRCNQTVKFQDLLKTARELGGVAMATGHYVRRIPGAKKAELHRAVDATKDQSYFLFATTQEQLDFLRFPLGGWDKSETRRQAERFGLNVAEKPDSQDICFVPDGDYTRIVSKLRPGALESGPIEHVDGCILGEHEGIIGQRRGLRVSTEEPLYVVGLDPKGHKVIVGPKEMLACQTLFIKDLNWLGDLELKPGARQDMSIQIRSTRAPVSGYVCFEEDGQIRVHFKESEYGVAPGQAVSMNSWAGVVEELTLFLPSQKSHVLKVERVTSEKELVLGLMNRSEWGKISGMLFDFGRKVRLGFSDPGHHLTATALCAGAVAFFAATQDIVYEAYRVELLKGPLAGYGVGASVMGYRLLTDYLLTYLLGTDQLT
;
A
#
# COMPACT_ATOMS: atom_id res chain seq x y z
N THR A 1 8.41 20.25 -11.44
CA THR A 1 8.40 19.92 -12.89
C THR A 1 8.36 21.15 -13.78
N ALA A 2 7.24 21.88 -13.87
CA ALA A 2 7.08 22.97 -14.86
C ALA A 2 8.18 24.04 -14.78
N CYS A 3 8.56 24.46 -13.58
CA CYS A 3 9.64 25.44 -13.36
C CYS A 3 10.99 24.96 -13.92
N LEU A 4 11.32 23.68 -13.77
CA LEU A 4 12.56 23.09 -14.26
C LEU A 4 12.62 23.09 -15.79
N LEU A 5 11.48 22.81 -16.44
CA LEU A 5 11.41 22.83 -17.90
C LEU A 5 11.49 24.26 -18.44
N LYS A 6 10.85 25.21 -17.76
CA LYS A 6 10.95 26.63 -18.11
C LYS A 6 12.40 27.13 -17.96
N GLU A 7 13.07 26.78 -16.87
CA GLU A 7 14.49 27.09 -16.64
C GLU A 7 15.40 26.45 -17.69
N ALA A 8 15.10 25.22 -18.13
CA ALA A 8 15.80 24.54 -19.21
C ALA A 8 15.51 25.11 -20.61
N GLY A 9 14.69 26.15 -20.72
CA GLY A 9 14.42 26.86 -21.98
C GLY A 9 13.29 26.29 -22.83
N TYR A 10 12.48 25.38 -22.30
CA TYR A 10 11.29 24.88 -23.01
C TYR A 10 10.17 25.92 -23.04
N ASP A 11 9.39 25.91 -24.13
CA ASP A 11 8.09 26.56 -24.17
C ASP A 11 7.07 25.68 -23.41
N VAL A 12 6.75 26.09 -22.19
CA VAL A 12 5.94 25.30 -21.26
C VAL A 12 4.48 25.72 -21.38
N VAL A 13 3.58 24.73 -21.44
CA VAL A 13 2.15 24.93 -21.21
C VAL A 13 1.76 24.11 -19.98
N GLY A 14 1.17 24.75 -18.98
CA GLY A 14 0.62 24.09 -17.81
C GLY A 14 -0.79 23.58 -18.09
N ILE A 15 -1.10 22.36 -17.65
CA ILE A 15 -2.45 21.81 -17.73
C ILE A 15 -2.84 21.27 -16.35
N THR A 16 -4.00 21.70 -15.85
CA THR A 16 -4.66 21.07 -14.69
C THR A 16 -5.89 20.31 -15.16
N LEU A 17 -6.04 19.06 -14.72
CA LEU A 17 -7.24 18.27 -14.96
C LEU A 17 -8.22 18.48 -13.81
N GLN A 18 -9.42 18.97 -14.12
CA GLN A 18 -10.54 18.97 -13.19
C GLN A 18 -11.25 17.62 -13.31
N LEU A 19 -11.11 16.78 -12.29
CA LEU A 19 -11.52 15.36 -12.35
C LEU A 19 -12.83 15.06 -11.63
N TYR A 20 -13.24 15.89 -10.66
CA TYR A 20 -14.53 15.73 -9.99
C TYR A 20 -14.89 16.99 -9.20
N ASP A 21 -16.19 17.31 -9.15
CA ASP A 21 -16.71 18.40 -8.34
C ASP A 21 -16.84 18.00 -6.85
N GLN A 22 -16.15 18.74 -5.97
CA GLN A 22 -16.32 18.65 -4.51
C GLN A 22 -17.48 19.54 -4.01
N GLY A 23 -18.13 20.30 -4.89
CA GLY A 23 -19.16 21.30 -4.61
C GLY A 23 -20.38 20.77 -3.84
N ALA A 24 -20.74 19.50 -3.99
CA ALA A 24 -21.81 18.90 -3.19
C ALA A 24 -21.42 18.60 -1.73
N MET A 25 -20.13 18.64 -1.39
CA MET A 25 -19.59 18.51 -0.03
C MET A 25 -19.06 19.84 0.54
N ALA A 26 -19.28 20.96 -0.15
CA ALA A 26 -18.84 22.30 0.24
C ALA A 26 -19.54 22.88 1.49
N ALA A 27 -20.39 22.10 2.18
CA ALA A 27 -21.05 22.53 3.43
C ALA A 27 -20.19 22.35 4.70
N ARG A 28 -18.92 21.93 4.59
CA ARG A 28 -17.99 21.88 5.74
C ARG A 28 -16.74 22.71 5.47
N SER A 29 -16.42 23.59 6.41
CA SER A 29 -15.16 24.33 6.47
C SER A 29 -13.98 23.34 6.40
N GLY A 30 -13.28 23.31 5.26
CA GLY A 30 -12.11 22.45 5.02
C GLY A 30 -12.13 21.64 3.72
N ALA A 31 -13.20 21.66 2.92
CA ALA A 31 -13.39 20.78 1.76
C ALA A 31 -13.11 21.42 0.37
N CYS A 32 -12.38 22.53 0.27
CA CYS A 32 -12.10 23.22 -1.00
C CYS A 32 -10.73 22.85 -1.60
N CYS A 33 -10.34 21.58 -1.57
CA CYS A 33 -9.00 21.19 -2.03
C CYS A 33 -8.86 21.31 -3.56
N ALA A 34 -9.88 20.92 -4.32
CA ALA A 34 -9.82 20.96 -5.79
C ALA A 34 -9.68 22.39 -6.35
N GLY A 35 -10.43 23.36 -5.78
CA GLY A 35 -10.31 24.77 -6.15
C GLY A 35 -8.97 25.39 -5.74
N GLN A 36 -8.48 25.04 -4.55
CA GLN A 36 -7.18 25.49 -4.07
C GLN A 36 -6.03 24.94 -4.92
N ASP A 37 -6.09 23.66 -5.33
CA ASP A 37 -5.07 23.04 -6.18
C ASP A 37 -4.99 23.70 -7.57
N ILE A 38 -6.15 24.00 -8.17
CA ILE A 38 -6.23 24.75 -9.45
C ILE A 38 -5.64 26.15 -9.28
N TYR A 39 -6.00 26.85 -8.20
CA TYR A 39 -5.47 28.18 -7.90
C TYR A 39 -3.95 28.15 -7.69
N ASP A 40 -3.43 27.19 -6.91
CA ASP A 40 -2.00 27.02 -6.68
C ASP A 40 -1.24 26.77 -7.99
N ALA A 41 -1.78 25.93 -8.87
CA ALA A 41 -1.20 25.67 -10.19
C ALA A 41 -1.14 26.93 -11.05
N LYS A 42 -2.22 27.73 -11.03
CA LYS A 42 -2.29 29.02 -11.72
C LYS A 42 -1.24 30.01 -11.20
N GLN A 43 -1.11 30.13 -9.88
CA GLN A 43 -0.10 31.02 -9.25
C GLN A 43 1.33 30.64 -9.67
N VAL A 44 1.64 29.34 -9.73
CA VAL A 44 2.94 28.86 -10.21
C VAL A 44 3.17 29.24 -11.68
N ALA A 45 2.14 29.09 -12.52
CA ALA A 45 2.20 29.42 -13.94
C ALA A 45 2.41 30.91 -14.21
N GLU A 46 1.66 31.77 -13.53
CA GLU A 46 1.81 33.22 -13.61
C GLU A 46 3.20 33.66 -13.17
N LYS A 47 3.69 33.11 -12.04
CA LYS A 47 5.02 33.42 -11.51
C LYS A 47 6.14 33.07 -12.50
N MET A 48 6.02 31.93 -13.18
CA MET A 48 7.02 31.45 -14.13
C MET A 48 6.76 31.90 -15.57
N ASN A 49 5.73 32.72 -15.79
CA ASN A 49 5.33 33.27 -17.08
C ASN A 49 5.14 32.18 -18.15
N PHE A 50 4.19 31.28 -17.92
CA PHE A 50 3.74 30.30 -18.91
C PHE A 50 2.21 30.15 -18.91
N PRO A 51 1.57 29.86 -20.06
CA PRO A 51 0.12 29.67 -20.14
C PRO A 51 -0.34 28.45 -19.34
N HIS A 52 -1.49 28.58 -18.68
CA HIS A 52 -2.10 27.51 -17.89
C HIS A 52 -3.56 27.30 -18.30
N TYR A 53 -3.91 26.06 -18.59
CA TYR A 53 -5.27 25.65 -18.96
C TYR A 53 -5.84 24.70 -17.91
N VAL A 54 -7.13 24.84 -17.63
CA VAL A 54 -7.89 23.89 -16.82
C VAL A 54 -8.81 23.14 -17.77
N LEU A 55 -8.71 21.82 -17.78
CA LEU A 55 -9.52 20.95 -18.63
C LEU A 55 -10.51 20.17 -17.79
N ASP A 56 -11.80 20.29 -18.12
CA ASP A 56 -12.87 19.53 -17.49
C ASP A 56 -12.92 18.11 -18.04
N TYR A 57 -12.59 17.16 -17.18
CA TYR A 57 -12.53 15.73 -17.47
C TYR A 57 -13.42 14.95 -16.49
N GLU A 58 -14.36 15.61 -15.81
CA GLU A 58 -15.12 15.02 -14.71
C GLU A 58 -15.95 13.82 -15.16
N SER A 59 -16.67 13.98 -16.28
CA SER A 59 -17.54 12.91 -16.81
C SER A 59 -16.71 11.68 -17.18
N ARG A 60 -15.58 11.88 -17.86
CA ARG A 60 -14.68 10.80 -18.28
C ARG A 60 -14.04 10.11 -17.08
N PHE A 61 -13.61 10.88 -16.09
CA PHE A 61 -13.03 10.34 -14.86
C PHE A 61 -14.04 9.52 -14.08
N ARG A 62 -15.28 10.01 -13.97
CA ARG A 62 -16.37 9.27 -13.34
C ARG A 62 -16.60 7.93 -14.03
N GLU A 63 -16.85 7.95 -15.33
CA GLU A 63 -17.19 6.75 -16.12
C GLU A 63 -16.03 5.74 -16.16
N SER A 64 -14.79 6.21 -16.35
CA SER A 64 -13.65 5.33 -16.62
C SER A 64 -12.92 4.87 -15.36
N VAL A 65 -13.06 5.59 -14.24
CA VAL A 65 -12.30 5.35 -13.01
C VAL A 65 -13.22 5.11 -11.81
N ILE A 66 -14.18 6.00 -11.54
CA ILE A 66 -15.01 5.90 -10.33
C ILE A 66 -16.03 4.76 -10.46
N ASP A 67 -16.71 4.64 -11.61
CA ASP A 67 -17.70 3.59 -11.83
C ASP A 67 -17.02 2.21 -11.90
N ASP A 68 -15.90 2.08 -12.63
CA ASP A 68 -15.07 0.86 -12.66
C ASP A 68 -14.57 0.43 -11.27
N PHE A 69 -14.17 1.41 -10.44
CA PHE A 69 -13.78 1.17 -9.06
C PHE A 69 -14.95 0.59 -8.24
N ALA A 70 -16.15 1.18 -8.35
CA ALA A 70 -17.32 0.69 -7.65
C ALA A 70 -17.75 -0.71 -8.12
N ASP A 71 -17.77 -0.94 -9.44
CA ASP A 71 -18.12 -2.23 -10.04
C ASP A 71 -17.13 -3.34 -9.65
N SER A 72 -15.84 -3.03 -9.60
CA SER A 72 -14.81 -3.97 -9.15
C SER A 72 -15.02 -4.42 -7.71
N TYR A 73 -15.39 -3.50 -6.81
CA TYR A 73 -15.70 -3.86 -5.42
C TYR A 73 -16.95 -4.73 -5.29
N VAL A 74 -18.00 -4.46 -6.08
CA VAL A 74 -19.19 -5.32 -6.14
C VAL A 74 -18.84 -6.74 -6.57
N GLN A 75 -17.85 -6.89 -7.45
CA GLN A 75 -17.35 -8.20 -7.90
C GLN A 75 -16.38 -8.86 -6.90
N GLY A 76 -16.17 -8.29 -5.71
CA GLY A 76 -15.25 -8.82 -4.70
C GLY A 76 -13.78 -8.61 -5.04
N HIS A 77 -13.47 -7.72 -5.98
CA HIS A 77 -12.09 -7.35 -6.32
C HIS A 77 -11.62 -6.18 -5.47
N THR A 78 -10.30 -6.03 -5.33
CA THR A 78 -9.67 -4.85 -4.72
C THR A 78 -8.99 -4.03 -5.82
N PRO A 79 -9.68 -3.06 -6.45
CA PRO A 79 -9.11 -2.28 -7.55
C PRO A 79 -8.08 -1.25 -7.08
N VAL A 80 -7.20 -0.81 -7.98
CA VAL A 80 -6.30 0.32 -7.77
C VAL A 80 -6.65 1.46 -8.75
N PRO A 81 -7.49 2.44 -8.36
CA PRO A 81 -8.04 3.42 -9.29
C PRO A 81 -6.98 4.36 -9.90
N CYS A 82 -5.85 4.57 -9.21
CA CYS A 82 -4.75 5.39 -9.73
C CYS A 82 -4.15 4.82 -11.02
N ILE A 83 -4.09 3.49 -11.13
CA ILE A 83 -3.60 2.80 -12.34
C ILE A 83 -4.57 3.07 -13.49
N ARG A 84 -5.87 2.87 -13.26
CA ARG A 84 -6.91 3.10 -14.26
C ARG A 84 -6.96 4.55 -14.73
N CYS A 85 -6.79 5.51 -13.81
CA CYS A 85 -6.68 6.93 -14.11
C CYS A 85 -5.46 7.26 -14.97
N ASN A 86 -4.29 6.66 -14.67
CA ASN A 86 -3.10 6.80 -15.50
C ASN A 86 -3.31 6.24 -16.91
N GLN A 87 -3.91 5.05 -17.03
CA GLN A 87 -4.21 4.40 -18.31
C GLN A 87 -5.12 5.23 -19.22
N THR A 88 -6.21 5.75 -18.65
CA THR A 88 -7.29 6.38 -19.40
C THR A 88 -7.11 7.89 -19.42
N VAL A 89 -7.55 8.57 -18.36
CA VAL A 89 -7.64 10.02 -18.29
C VAL A 89 -6.29 10.73 -18.47
N LYS A 90 -5.24 10.32 -17.76
CA LYS A 90 -3.96 11.06 -17.74
C LYS A 90 -3.03 10.76 -18.93
N PHE A 91 -3.03 9.56 -19.50
CA PHE A 91 -2.09 9.23 -20.59
C PHE A 91 -2.75 8.99 -21.94
N GLN A 92 -4.04 8.72 -22.02
CA GLN A 92 -4.72 8.65 -23.30
C GLN A 92 -5.22 10.05 -23.71
N ASP A 93 -6.07 10.65 -22.88
CA ASP A 93 -6.79 11.86 -23.26
C ASP A 93 -5.92 13.13 -23.14
N LEU A 94 -5.17 13.27 -22.04
CA LEU A 94 -4.25 14.40 -21.87
C LEU A 94 -3.09 14.35 -22.88
N LEU A 95 -2.61 13.16 -23.24
CA LEU A 95 -1.56 13.03 -24.25
C LEU A 95 -2.04 13.44 -25.64
N LYS A 96 -3.28 13.06 -26.00
CA LYS A 96 -3.94 13.56 -27.21
C LYS A 96 -4.02 15.08 -27.19
N THR A 97 -4.50 15.67 -26.09
CA THR A 97 -4.59 17.13 -25.95
C THR A 97 -3.21 17.80 -26.06
N ALA A 98 -2.18 17.24 -25.42
CA ALA A 98 -0.82 17.75 -25.49
C ALA A 98 -0.29 17.77 -26.93
N ARG A 99 -0.59 16.74 -27.75
CA ARG A 99 -0.25 16.70 -29.18
C ARG A 99 -1.04 17.72 -29.99
N GLU A 100 -2.33 17.87 -29.74
CA GLU A 100 -3.19 18.85 -30.43
C GLU A 100 -2.76 20.29 -30.17
N LEU A 101 -2.21 20.57 -28.98
CA LEU A 101 -1.59 21.86 -28.63
C LEU A 101 -0.18 22.05 -29.25
N GLY A 102 0.31 21.09 -30.04
CA GLY A 102 1.64 21.15 -30.65
C GLY A 102 2.78 20.76 -29.71
N GLY A 103 2.49 20.13 -28.57
CA GLY A 103 3.49 19.67 -27.62
C GLY A 103 4.40 18.60 -28.23
N VAL A 104 5.71 18.77 -28.04
CA VAL A 104 6.74 17.80 -28.46
C VAL A 104 7.02 16.73 -27.39
N ALA A 105 6.57 16.98 -26.16
CA ALA A 105 6.64 16.06 -25.04
C ALA A 105 5.59 16.44 -23.98
N MET A 106 5.21 15.47 -23.14
CA MET A 106 4.36 15.69 -21.97
C MET A 106 5.15 15.38 -20.70
N ALA A 107 5.26 16.35 -19.79
CA ALA A 107 5.97 16.16 -18.53
C ALA A 107 5.02 16.05 -17.34
N THR A 108 5.33 15.15 -16.42
CA THR A 108 4.53 14.97 -15.19
C THR A 108 5.39 15.11 -13.94
N GLY A 109 4.73 15.26 -12.79
CA GLY A 109 5.37 15.28 -11.48
C GLY A 109 5.67 13.90 -10.90
N HIS A 110 5.55 12.82 -11.68
CA HIS A 110 5.77 11.48 -11.15
C HIS A 110 7.25 11.23 -10.85
N TYR A 111 7.50 10.57 -9.72
CA TYR A 111 8.81 10.04 -9.35
C TYR A 111 8.99 8.70 -10.04
N VAL A 112 9.40 8.76 -11.31
CA VAL A 112 9.76 7.63 -12.16
C VAL A 112 10.86 8.11 -13.09
N ARG A 113 11.76 7.25 -13.53
CA ARG A 113 12.81 7.61 -14.50
C ARG A 113 12.45 7.06 -15.87
N ARG A 114 12.71 7.87 -16.90
CA ARG A 114 12.73 7.43 -18.29
C ARG A 114 14.16 7.50 -18.78
N ILE A 115 14.74 6.36 -19.15
CA ILE A 115 16.12 6.27 -19.61
C ILE A 115 16.12 5.90 -21.10
N PRO A 116 17.00 6.49 -21.93
CA PRO A 116 17.23 5.98 -23.27
C PRO A 116 17.83 4.57 -23.18
N GLY A 117 17.07 3.56 -23.60
CA GLY A 117 17.58 2.19 -23.73
C GLY A 117 18.30 1.96 -25.04
N ALA A 118 18.84 0.75 -25.21
CA ALA A 118 19.59 0.39 -26.41
C ALA A 118 18.73 0.40 -27.69
N LYS A 119 17.45 0.03 -27.59
CA LYS A 119 16.50 -0.01 -28.70
C LYS A 119 15.37 1.01 -28.57
N LYS A 120 14.83 1.18 -27.36
CA LYS A 120 13.68 2.03 -27.07
C LYS A 120 13.83 2.64 -25.68
N ALA A 121 12.98 3.61 -25.34
CA ALA A 121 13.01 4.19 -24.01
C ALA A 121 12.52 3.19 -22.94
N GLU A 122 13.16 3.22 -21.79
CA GLU A 122 12.91 2.32 -20.67
C GLU A 122 12.29 3.08 -19.49
N LEU A 123 11.39 2.41 -18.76
CA LEU A 123 10.78 2.92 -17.54
C LEU A 123 11.48 2.34 -16.31
N HIS A 124 12.09 3.19 -15.52
CA HIS A 124 12.90 2.83 -14.37
C HIS A 124 12.30 3.39 -13.07
N ARG A 125 12.49 2.68 -11.97
CA ARG A 125 12.19 3.17 -10.61
C ARG A 125 12.90 4.50 -10.34
N ALA A 126 12.26 5.36 -9.56
CA ALA A 126 12.88 6.59 -9.07
C ALA A 126 14.13 6.32 -8.24
N VAL A 127 15.00 7.33 -8.12
CA VAL A 127 16.11 7.31 -7.15
C VAL A 127 15.57 7.23 -5.72
N ASP A 128 14.50 7.96 -5.42
CA ASP A 128 13.81 7.89 -4.14
C ASP A 128 12.85 6.70 -4.07
N ALA A 129 13.30 5.61 -3.45
CA ALA A 129 12.49 4.41 -3.29
C ALA A 129 11.20 4.64 -2.49
N THR A 130 11.16 5.64 -1.60
CA THR A 130 9.97 5.95 -0.78
C THR A 130 8.90 6.72 -1.56
N LYS A 131 9.29 7.34 -2.67
CA LYS A 131 8.42 8.09 -3.57
C LYS A 131 8.23 7.43 -4.92
N ASP A 132 8.91 6.31 -5.19
CA ASP A 132 8.82 5.60 -6.46
C ASP A 132 7.37 5.30 -6.85
N GLN A 133 6.98 5.82 -8.02
CA GLN A 133 5.63 5.70 -8.56
C GLN A 133 5.58 4.77 -9.77
N SER A 134 6.67 4.06 -10.06
CA SER A 134 6.80 3.16 -11.20
C SER A 134 5.67 2.11 -11.22
N TYR A 135 5.31 1.56 -10.05
CA TYR A 135 4.19 0.63 -9.87
C TYR A 135 2.84 1.19 -10.36
N PHE A 136 2.59 2.50 -10.28
CA PHE A 136 1.33 3.09 -10.74
C PHE A 136 1.34 3.49 -12.22
N LEU A 137 2.53 3.56 -12.84
CA LEU A 137 2.72 3.98 -14.23
C LEU A 137 2.93 2.81 -15.20
N PHE A 138 2.75 1.59 -14.72
CA PHE A 138 3.10 0.42 -15.52
C PHE A 138 2.38 0.25 -16.83
N ALA A 139 1.16 0.77 -16.90
CA ALA A 139 0.32 0.59 -18.07
C ALA A 139 0.63 1.63 -19.15
N THR A 140 1.69 2.41 -18.92
CA THR A 140 2.28 3.28 -19.93
C THR A 140 2.72 2.40 -21.10
N THR A 141 2.20 2.67 -22.29
CA THR A 141 2.64 2.00 -23.53
C THR A 141 3.97 2.59 -24.01
N GLN A 142 4.65 1.91 -24.92
CA GLN A 142 5.91 2.44 -25.47
C GLN A 142 5.72 3.82 -26.14
N GLU A 143 4.65 3.98 -26.91
CA GLU A 143 4.33 5.25 -27.57
C GLU A 143 4.12 6.39 -26.57
N GLN A 144 3.41 6.10 -25.47
CA GLN A 144 3.22 7.06 -24.38
C GLN A 144 4.56 7.37 -23.70
N LEU A 145 5.36 6.35 -23.40
CA LEU A 145 6.66 6.49 -22.77
C LEU A 145 7.61 7.36 -23.60
N ASP A 146 7.59 7.24 -24.93
CA ASP A 146 8.43 8.04 -25.81
C ASP A 146 8.10 9.53 -25.76
N PHE A 147 6.83 9.85 -25.55
CA PHE A 147 6.34 11.23 -25.41
C PHE A 147 6.47 11.79 -23.98
N LEU A 148 6.55 10.93 -22.96
CA LEU A 148 6.57 11.31 -21.56
C LEU A 148 7.94 11.79 -21.05
N ARG A 149 7.95 12.73 -20.11
CA ARG A 149 9.13 13.19 -19.36
C ARG A 149 8.85 13.21 -17.86
N PHE A 150 9.84 12.81 -17.08
CA PHE A 150 9.75 12.74 -15.61
C PHE A 150 10.92 13.48 -14.96
N PRO A 151 10.88 14.82 -14.89
CA PRO A 151 12.00 15.62 -14.38
C PRO A 151 12.38 15.35 -12.93
N LEU A 152 11.50 14.71 -12.14
CA LEU A 152 11.70 14.47 -10.71
C LEU A 152 12.24 13.07 -10.39
N GLY A 153 12.25 12.14 -11.34
CA GLY A 153 12.63 10.74 -11.06
C GLY A 153 14.07 10.53 -10.61
N GLY A 154 14.96 11.47 -10.96
CA GLY A 154 16.37 11.46 -10.55
C GLY A 154 16.63 12.05 -9.18
N TRP A 155 15.60 12.54 -8.48
CA TRP A 155 15.74 13.33 -7.26
C TRP A 155 15.08 12.64 -6.08
N ASP A 156 15.61 12.93 -4.90
CA ASP A 156 14.89 12.73 -3.65
C ASP A 156 13.79 13.79 -3.46
N LYS A 157 12.85 13.51 -2.55
CA LYS A 157 11.78 14.46 -2.24
C LYS A 157 12.30 15.77 -1.68
N SER A 158 13.36 15.74 -0.86
CA SER A 158 13.96 16.93 -0.25
C SER A 158 14.54 17.89 -1.29
N GLU A 159 15.19 17.37 -2.33
CA GLU A 159 15.68 18.10 -3.48
C GLU A 159 14.53 18.81 -4.18
N THR A 160 13.43 18.10 -4.42
CA THR A 160 12.25 18.69 -5.06
C THR A 160 11.69 19.86 -4.25
N ARG A 161 11.68 19.74 -2.91
CA ARG A 161 11.25 20.83 -2.01
C ARG A 161 12.21 22.01 -2.04
N ARG A 162 13.52 21.75 -1.95
CA ARG A 162 14.55 22.80 -2.05
C ARG A 162 14.46 23.57 -3.37
N GLN A 163 14.14 22.88 -4.45
CA GLN A 163 13.95 23.50 -5.77
C GLN A 163 12.67 24.34 -5.78
N ALA A 164 11.57 23.85 -5.18
CA ALA A 164 10.36 24.65 -5.01
C ALA A 164 10.61 25.92 -4.17
N GLU A 165 11.39 25.83 -3.10
CA GLU A 165 11.82 26.99 -2.29
C GLU A 165 12.70 27.95 -3.09
N ARG A 166 13.65 27.43 -3.89
CA ARG A 166 14.51 28.23 -4.77
C ARG A 166 13.70 29.04 -5.79
N PHE A 167 12.65 28.45 -6.35
CA PHE A 167 11.70 29.15 -7.23
C PHE A 167 10.68 29.98 -6.43
N GLY A 168 10.69 29.93 -5.10
CA GLY A 168 9.77 30.62 -4.19
C GLY A 168 8.32 30.22 -4.39
N LEU A 169 8.04 28.94 -4.64
CA LEU A 169 6.69 28.44 -4.90
C LEU A 169 5.91 28.34 -3.59
N ASN A 170 4.65 28.78 -3.59
CA ASN A 170 3.74 28.66 -2.45
C ASN A 170 3.41 27.19 -2.07
N VAL A 171 3.69 26.24 -2.95
CA VAL A 171 3.45 24.81 -2.75
C VAL A 171 4.64 24.03 -2.19
N ALA A 172 5.77 24.70 -1.88
CA ALA A 172 7.00 24.03 -1.46
C ALA A 172 6.82 23.15 -0.20
N GLU A 173 6.06 23.65 0.77
CA GLU A 173 5.79 22.97 2.04
C GLU A 173 4.51 22.12 2.01
N LYS A 174 3.76 22.14 0.90
CA LYS A 174 2.48 21.46 0.81
C LYS A 174 2.67 19.95 1.02
N PRO A 175 1.85 19.32 1.89
CA PRO A 175 1.86 17.87 2.03
C PRO A 175 1.56 17.18 0.70
N ASP A 176 2.17 16.02 0.48
CA ASP A 176 1.86 15.19 -0.68
C ASP A 176 0.42 14.66 -0.57
N SER A 177 -0.31 14.64 -1.67
CA SER A 177 -1.58 13.92 -1.75
C SER A 177 -1.33 12.43 -1.48
N GLN A 178 -1.79 11.96 -0.33
CA GLN A 178 -1.86 10.54 0.02
C GLN A 178 -3.31 10.07 -0.23
N ASP A 179 -3.49 8.77 -0.44
CA ASP A 179 -4.78 8.11 -0.69
C ASP A 179 -5.43 8.37 -2.07
N ILE A 180 -6.60 7.76 -2.28
CA ILE A 180 -7.36 7.81 -3.52
C ILE A 180 -7.92 9.22 -3.69
N CYS A 181 -7.64 9.86 -4.83
CA CYS A 181 -7.93 11.29 -5.01
C CYS A 181 -9.39 11.68 -4.78
N PHE A 182 -10.36 10.81 -5.07
CA PHE A 182 -11.80 11.06 -4.86
C PHE A 182 -12.34 10.50 -3.52
N VAL A 183 -11.48 9.94 -2.67
CA VAL A 183 -11.80 9.40 -1.33
C VAL A 183 -10.93 10.13 -0.27
N PRO A 184 -11.13 11.44 -0.03
CA PRO A 184 -10.22 12.23 0.79
C PRO A 184 -10.21 11.86 2.28
N ASP A 185 -11.27 11.21 2.77
CA ASP A 185 -11.41 10.74 4.15
C ASP A 185 -11.09 9.25 4.32
N GLY A 186 -10.61 8.59 3.26
CA GLY A 186 -10.28 7.16 3.25
C GLY A 186 -11.51 6.22 3.29
N ASP A 187 -12.73 6.76 3.39
CA ASP A 187 -13.96 5.99 3.44
C ASP A 187 -14.52 5.70 2.05
N TYR A 188 -13.87 4.76 1.36
CA TYR A 188 -14.31 4.32 0.04
C TYR A 188 -15.67 3.60 0.10
N THR A 189 -16.06 3.05 1.26
CA THR A 189 -17.33 2.33 1.43
C THR A 189 -18.52 3.25 1.18
N ARG A 190 -18.42 4.53 1.61
CA ARG A 190 -19.41 5.57 1.33
C ARG A 190 -19.60 5.83 -0.17
N ILE A 191 -18.53 5.78 -0.96
CA ILE A 191 -18.59 6.03 -2.40
C ILE A 191 -19.21 4.84 -3.12
N VAL A 192 -18.77 3.62 -2.80
CA VAL A 192 -19.30 2.42 -3.46
C VAL A 192 -20.77 2.23 -3.10
N SER A 193 -21.17 2.41 -1.83
CA SER A 193 -22.58 2.33 -1.42
C SER A 193 -23.48 3.35 -2.10
N LYS A 194 -22.99 4.58 -2.31
CA LYS A 194 -23.74 5.61 -3.05
C LYS A 194 -23.94 5.23 -4.53
N LEU A 195 -22.92 4.65 -5.16
CA LEU A 195 -22.94 4.31 -6.60
C LEU A 195 -23.58 2.97 -6.89
N ARG A 196 -23.50 2.02 -5.95
CA ARG A 196 -24.01 0.65 -6.03
C ARG A 196 -24.67 0.29 -4.69
N PRO A 197 -25.91 0.73 -4.44
CA PRO A 197 -26.58 0.49 -3.16
C PRO A 197 -26.71 -0.99 -2.77
N GLY A 198 -26.85 -1.90 -3.73
CA GLY A 198 -26.88 -3.36 -3.49
C GLY A 198 -25.55 -3.95 -3.00
N ALA A 199 -24.45 -3.19 -3.04
CA ALA A 199 -23.13 -3.67 -2.60
C ALA A 199 -23.00 -3.82 -1.06
N LEU A 200 -23.96 -3.27 -0.32
CA LEU A 200 -24.06 -3.37 1.14
C LEU A 200 -25.03 -4.47 1.61
N GLU A 201 -25.50 -5.33 0.71
CA GLU A 201 -26.37 -6.43 1.10
C GLU A 201 -25.66 -7.34 2.11
N SER A 202 -26.36 -7.60 3.23
CA SER A 202 -25.87 -8.50 4.27
C SER A 202 -25.85 -9.92 3.75
N GLY A 203 -24.93 -10.71 4.25
CA GLY A 203 -24.91 -12.14 3.95
C GLY A 203 -23.98 -12.91 4.88
N PRO A 204 -23.92 -14.24 4.71
CA PRO A 204 -23.27 -15.11 5.68
C PRO A 204 -21.75 -14.96 5.63
N ILE A 205 -21.15 -14.99 6.81
CA ILE A 205 -19.74 -15.29 7.00
C ILE A 205 -19.64 -16.81 7.15
N GLU A 206 -19.10 -17.48 6.15
CA GLU A 206 -18.99 -18.94 6.07
C GLU A 206 -17.53 -19.35 6.29
N HIS A 207 -17.29 -20.26 7.23
CA HIS A 207 -16.00 -20.89 7.40
C HIS A 207 -15.73 -21.85 6.23
N VAL A 208 -14.46 -22.10 5.92
CA VAL A 208 -14.04 -23.01 4.84
C VAL A 208 -14.52 -24.47 4.97
N ASP A 209 -15.01 -24.88 6.14
CA ASP A 209 -15.65 -26.18 6.37
C ASP A 209 -17.18 -26.18 6.09
N GLY A 210 -17.74 -25.04 5.68
CA GLY A 210 -19.16 -24.82 5.41
C GLY A 210 -19.97 -24.34 6.62
N CYS A 211 -19.35 -24.14 7.79
CA CYS A 211 -20.05 -23.63 8.97
C CYS A 211 -20.34 -22.13 8.85
N ILE A 212 -21.59 -21.71 9.07
CA ILE A 212 -21.94 -20.29 9.13
C ILE A 212 -21.57 -19.75 10.50
N LEU A 213 -20.68 -18.77 10.54
CA LEU A 213 -20.17 -18.16 11.78
C LEU A 213 -20.86 -16.86 12.16
N GLY A 214 -21.60 -16.25 11.24
CA GLY A 214 -22.31 -14.99 11.46
C GLY A 214 -22.72 -14.33 10.15
N GLU A 215 -22.99 -13.03 10.21
CA GLU A 215 -23.33 -12.20 9.05
C GLU A 215 -22.42 -10.98 8.95
N HIS A 216 -22.19 -10.51 7.72
CA HIS A 216 -21.45 -9.28 7.44
C HIS A 216 -22.38 -8.16 6.97
N GLU A 217 -22.06 -6.91 7.27
CA GLU A 217 -22.84 -5.72 6.87
C GLU A 217 -22.50 -5.25 5.44
N GLY A 218 -22.27 -6.19 4.53
CA GLY A 218 -21.74 -5.95 3.17
C GLY A 218 -20.32 -6.46 2.93
N ILE A 219 -20.02 -6.82 1.67
CA ILE A 219 -18.73 -7.42 1.25
C ILE A 219 -17.60 -6.39 1.28
N ILE A 220 -17.95 -5.09 1.22
CA ILE A 220 -17.03 -3.97 1.10
C ILE A 220 -16.73 -3.41 2.50
N GLY A 221 -15.45 -3.21 2.83
CA GLY A 221 -15.05 -2.47 4.06
C GLY A 221 -14.56 -3.32 5.23
N GLN A 222 -14.28 -4.61 5.05
CA GLN A 222 -13.73 -5.46 6.11
C GLN A 222 -12.24 -5.20 6.41
N ARG A 223 -11.91 -3.99 6.86
CA ARG A 223 -10.68 -3.71 7.61
C ARG A 223 -10.88 -3.76 9.13
N ARG A 224 -12.14 -3.72 9.61
CA ARG A 224 -12.50 -3.55 11.03
C ARG A 224 -12.79 -4.84 11.80
N GLY A 225 -12.36 -5.98 11.26
CA GLY A 225 -12.59 -7.29 11.85
C GLY A 225 -13.95 -7.88 11.49
N LEU A 226 -13.95 -9.17 11.16
CA LEU A 226 -15.15 -10.00 11.16
C LEU A 226 -15.64 -10.01 12.61
N ARG A 227 -16.87 -9.56 12.90
CA ARG A 227 -17.43 -9.55 14.27
C ARG A 227 -17.77 -10.96 14.76
N VAL A 228 -16.85 -11.90 14.54
CA VAL A 228 -16.96 -13.32 14.81
C VAL A 228 -15.93 -13.66 15.88
N SER A 229 -16.39 -14.25 16.97
CA SER A 229 -15.53 -14.66 18.08
C SER A 229 -15.13 -16.12 17.91
N THR A 230 -13.93 -16.37 17.42
CA THR A 230 -13.33 -17.71 17.33
C THR A 230 -12.09 -17.81 18.23
N GLU A 231 -11.71 -19.04 18.61
CA GLU A 231 -10.49 -19.28 19.43
C GLU A 231 -9.21 -18.90 18.68
N GLU A 232 -9.21 -19.05 17.36
CA GLU A 232 -8.12 -18.70 16.45
C GLU A 232 -8.50 -17.55 15.51
N PRO A 233 -7.54 -16.69 15.09
CA PRO A 233 -7.82 -15.59 14.19
C PRO A 233 -8.19 -16.09 12.79
N LEU A 234 -9.33 -15.64 12.29
CA LEU A 234 -9.82 -15.94 10.94
C LEU A 234 -9.49 -14.84 9.94
N TYR A 235 -9.23 -15.26 8.70
CA TYR A 235 -8.91 -14.37 7.59
C TYR A 235 -9.90 -14.58 6.45
N VAL A 236 -10.20 -13.52 5.70
CA VAL A 236 -11.01 -13.61 4.48
C VAL A 236 -10.19 -14.29 3.40
N VAL A 237 -10.56 -15.52 3.05
CA VAL A 237 -9.88 -16.35 2.04
C VAL A 237 -10.60 -16.37 0.70
N GLY A 238 -11.87 -15.93 0.68
CA GLY A 238 -12.66 -15.85 -0.54
C GLY A 238 -13.90 -14.97 -0.37
N LEU A 239 -14.41 -14.49 -1.49
CA LEU A 239 -15.65 -13.73 -1.58
C LEU A 239 -16.52 -14.38 -2.65
N ASP A 240 -17.80 -14.60 -2.35
CA ASP A 240 -18.82 -14.99 -3.32
C ASP A 240 -19.84 -13.85 -3.48
N PRO A 241 -19.62 -12.95 -4.45
CA PRO A 241 -20.56 -11.86 -4.71
C PRO A 241 -21.96 -12.32 -5.09
N LYS A 242 -22.12 -13.48 -5.75
CA LYS A 242 -23.43 -13.94 -6.20
C LYS A 242 -24.27 -14.47 -5.05
N GLY A 243 -23.62 -15.18 -4.12
CA GLY A 243 -24.24 -15.68 -2.90
C GLY A 243 -24.24 -14.68 -1.75
N HIS A 244 -23.69 -13.48 -1.93
CA HIS A 244 -23.40 -12.51 -0.86
C HIS A 244 -22.64 -13.13 0.32
N LYS A 245 -21.62 -13.96 0.05
CA LYS A 245 -20.89 -14.67 1.11
C LYS A 245 -19.47 -14.17 1.28
N VAL A 246 -19.04 -14.11 2.54
CA VAL A 246 -17.63 -13.92 2.90
C VAL A 246 -17.09 -15.24 3.44
N ILE A 247 -16.08 -15.80 2.77
CA ILE A 247 -15.49 -17.08 3.14
C ILE A 247 -14.26 -16.83 3.99
N VAL A 248 -14.21 -17.43 5.17
CA VAL A 248 -13.16 -17.22 6.17
C VAL A 248 -12.47 -18.52 6.55
N GLY A 249 -11.17 -18.43 6.83
CA GLY A 249 -10.37 -19.60 7.18
C GLY A 249 -9.05 -19.24 7.85
N PRO A 250 -8.22 -20.24 8.12
CA PRO A 250 -6.94 -20.04 8.78
C PRO A 250 -5.94 -19.37 7.83
N LYS A 251 -4.89 -18.76 8.39
CA LYS A 251 -3.93 -17.92 7.66
C LYS A 251 -3.25 -18.65 6.51
N GLU A 252 -2.98 -19.94 6.68
CA GLU A 252 -2.25 -20.79 5.74
C GLU A 252 -2.97 -20.90 4.40
N MET A 253 -4.29 -20.71 4.36
CA MET A 253 -5.07 -20.72 3.12
C MET A 253 -4.91 -19.44 2.28
N LEU A 254 -4.31 -18.38 2.85
CA LEU A 254 -3.95 -17.17 2.10
C LEU A 254 -2.65 -17.33 1.30
N ALA A 255 -1.92 -18.43 1.50
CA ALA A 255 -0.67 -18.70 0.82
C ALA A 255 -0.91 -18.95 -0.68
N CYS A 256 -0.34 -18.08 -1.51
CA CYS A 256 -0.49 -18.14 -2.96
C CYS A 256 0.89 -18.35 -3.60
N GLN A 257 1.09 -19.51 -4.22
CA GLN A 257 2.33 -19.82 -4.93
C GLN A 257 2.26 -19.49 -6.44
N THR A 258 1.05 -19.45 -7.01
CA THR A 258 0.86 -19.21 -8.46
C THR A 258 -0.29 -18.25 -8.67
N LEU A 259 -0.11 -17.30 -9.58
CA LEU A 259 -1.19 -16.43 -10.04
C LEU A 259 -1.29 -16.43 -11.57
N PHE A 260 -2.49 -16.14 -12.05
CA PHE A 260 -2.82 -16.09 -13.46
C PHE A 260 -3.08 -14.66 -13.89
N ILE A 261 -2.74 -14.37 -15.13
CA ILE A 261 -2.81 -13.03 -15.67
C ILE A 261 -3.98 -12.91 -16.62
N LYS A 262 -4.72 -11.80 -16.52
CA LYS A 262 -5.71 -11.41 -17.52
C LYS A 262 -5.18 -10.48 -18.59
N ASP A 263 -4.67 -9.31 -18.21
CA ASP A 263 -4.26 -8.24 -19.12
C ASP A 263 -2.76 -7.97 -18.96
N LEU A 264 -2.02 -7.96 -20.06
CA LEU A 264 -0.56 -7.77 -20.11
C LEU A 264 -0.20 -6.43 -20.79
N ASN A 265 0.60 -5.60 -20.12
CA ASN A 265 1.37 -4.54 -20.78
C ASN A 265 2.86 -4.84 -20.68
N TRP A 266 3.53 -5.02 -21.82
CA TRP A 266 4.94 -5.40 -21.89
C TRP A 266 5.77 -4.27 -22.48
N LEU A 267 6.57 -3.61 -21.64
CA LEU A 267 7.56 -2.62 -22.09
C LEU A 267 8.91 -3.26 -22.46
N GLY A 268 9.03 -4.57 -22.31
CA GLY A 268 10.29 -5.26 -22.47
C GLY A 268 10.72 -5.58 -23.89
N ASP A 269 12.02 -5.83 -24.04
CA ASP A 269 12.62 -6.27 -25.31
C ASP A 269 12.72 -7.78 -25.42
N LEU A 270 12.49 -8.50 -24.32
CA LEU A 270 12.41 -9.94 -24.34
C LEU A 270 11.22 -10.39 -25.20
N GLU A 271 11.49 -11.31 -26.12
CA GLU A 271 10.48 -11.92 -26.95
C GLU A 271 9.66 -12.92 -26.11
N LEU A 272 8.37 -12.67 -26.01
CA LEU A 272 7.43 -13.51 -25.26
C LEU A 272 7.06 -14.75 -26.09
N LYS A 273 7.87 -15.80 -26.02
CA LYS A 273 7.61 -17.05 -26.75
C LYS A 273 6.69 -17.97 -25.95
N PRO A 274 5.69 -18.60 -26.58
CA PRO A 274 4.95 -19.70 -25.96
C PRO A 274 5.92 -20.81 -25.48
N GLY A 275 5.66 -21.32 -24.28
CA GLY A 275 6.52 -22.26 -23.56
C GLY A 275 7.76 -21.64 -22.90
N ALA A 276 8.02 -20.34 -23.08
CA ALA A 276 9.15 -19.69 -22.44
C ALA A 276 8.91 -19.50 -20.95
N ARG A 277 9.99 -19.70 -20.19
CA ARG A 277 10.09 -19.35 -18.78
C ARG A 277 11.12 -18.24 -18.61
N GLN A 278 10.77 -17.23 -17.83
CA GLN A 278 11.67 -16.14 -17.48
C GLN A 278 11.66 -15.89 -15.98
N ASP A 279 12.84 -15.92 -15.35
CA ASP A 279 12.97 -15.55 -13.94
C ASP A 279 12.83 -14.03 -13.79
N MET A 280 11.99 -13.60 -12.85
CA MET A 280 11.56 -12.21 -12.65
C MET A 280 11.49 -11.81 -11.18
N SER A 281 11.74 -10.53 -10.92
CA SER A 281 11.47 -9.89 -9.64
C SER A 281 10.05 -9.35 -9.66
N ILE A 282 9.16 -9.86 -8.81
CA ILE A 282 7.71 -9.68 -8.89
C ILE A 282 7.22 -8.88 -7.68
N GLN A 283 6.55 -7.76 -7.89
CA GLN A 283 5.97 -6.92 -6.85
C GLN A 283 4.44 -6.93 -6.94
N ILE A 284 3.80 -7.58 -5.97
CA ILE A 284 2.35 -7.77 -5.92
C ILE A 284 1.57 -6.58 -5.34
N ARG A 285 2.27 -5.63 -4.70
CA ARG A 285 1.71 -4.41 -4.10
C ARG A 285 2.74 -3.30 -4.09
N SER A 286 2.32 -2.04 -4.27
CA SER A 286 3.21 -0.88 -4.28
C SER A 286 4.05 -0.72 -3.00
N THR A 287 3.49 -1.11 -1.84
CA THR A 287 4.14 -0.96 -0.53
C THR A 287 5.02 -2.13 -0.13
N ARG A 288 5.07 -3.20 -0.94
CA ARG A 288 5.90 -4.38 -0.65
C ARG A 288 7.14 -4.39 -1.51
N ALA A 289 8.21 -4.97 -0.96
CA ALA A 289 9.39 -5.29 -1.74
C ALA A 289 9.04 -6.31 -2.85
N PRO A 290 9.69 -6.24 -4.01
CA PRO A 290 9.63 -7.29 -5.01
C PRO A 290 10.15 -8.63 -4.45
N VAL A 291 9.57 -9.73 -4.90
CA VAL A 291 9.91 -11.11 -4.50
C VAL A 291 10.38 -11.92 -5.69
N SER A 292 11.02 -13.05 -5.42
CA SER A 292 11.56 -13.91 -6.49
C SER A 292 10.50 -14.82 -7.08
N GLY A 293 10.48 -14.94 -8.40
CA GLY A 293 9.67 -15.94 -9.08
C GLY A 293 9.99 -16.02 -10.56
N TYR A 294 9.11 -16.68 -11.31
CA TYR A 294 9.23 -16.80 -12.76
C TYR A 294 7.87 -16.66 -13.43
N VAL A 295 7.92 -16.26 -14.70
CA VAL A 295 6.75 -16.12 -15.57
C VAL A 295 6.80 -17.20 -16.63
N CYS A 296 5.68 -17.88 -16.84
CA CYS A 296 5.47 -18.83 -17.92
C CYS A 296 4.45 -18.26 -18.92
N PHE A 297 4.81 -18.25 -20.19
CA PHE A 297 3.91 -17.93 -21.30
C PHE A 297 3.38 -19.25 -21.85
N GLU A 298 2.16 -19.62 -21.53
CA GLU A 298 1.59 -20.92 -21.89
C GLU A 298 1.23 -20.98 -23.38
N GLU A 299 1.17 -22.19 -23.94
CA GLU A 299 0.81 -22.41 -25.35
C GLU A 299 -0.61 -21.95 -25.71
N ASP A 300 -1.51 -21.94 -24.73
CA ASP A 300 -2.89 -21.48 -24.88
C ASP A 300 -3.04 -19.94 -24.78
N GLY A 301 -1.93 -19.22 -24.66
CA GLY A 301 -1.88 -17.77 -24.52
C GLY A 301 -2.10 -17.26 -23.09
N GLN A 302 -2.30 -18.15 -22.11
CA GLN A 302 -2.34 -17.74 -20.70
C GLN A 302 -0.94 -17.39 -20.20
N ILE A 303 -0.87 -16.47 -19.24
CA ILE A 303 0.38 -16.13 -18.56
C ILE A 303 0.23 -16.51 -17.10
N ARG A 304 1.21 -17.25 -16.60
CA ARG A 304 1.28 -17.69 -15.19
C ARG A 304 2.51 -17.13 -14.54
N VAL A 305 2.37 -16.69 -13.30
CA VAL A 305 3.47 -16.24 -12.46
C VAL A 305 3.58 -17.20 -11.29
N HIS A 306 4.78 -17.72 -11.08
CA HIS A 306 5.10 -18.64 -10.00
C HIS A 306 6.06 -17.97 -9.04
N PHE A 307 5.68 -17.90 -7.77
CA PHE A 307 6.56 -17.42 -6.71
C PHE A 307 7.48 -18.53 -6.25
N LYS A 308 8.72 -18.17 -5.91
CA LYS A 308 9.68 -19.11 -5.33
C LYS A 308 9.23 -19.58 -3.95
N GLU A 309 8.68 -18.67 -3.17
CA GLU A 309 8.05 -18.92 -1.87
C GLU A 309 6.59 -18.45 -1.92
N SER A 310 5.69 -19.08 -1.16
CA SER A 310 4.27 -18.70 -1.19
C SER A 310 4.05 -17.29 -0.62
N GLU A 311 3.33 -16.46 -1.38
CA GLU A 311 3.03 -15.08 -1.01
C GLU A 311 1.66 -14.94 -0.37
N TYR A 312 1.55 -14.05 0.62
CA TYR A 312 0.30 -13.77 1.34
C TYR A 312 -0.30 -12.44 0.90
N GLY A 313 -1.63 -12.35 0.83
CA GLY A 313 -2.30 -11.09 0.48
C GLY A 313 -2.25 -10.76 -1.01
N VAL A 314 -2.13 -11.78 -1.86
CA VAL A 314 -2.49 -11.67 -3.28
C VAL A 314 -4.01 -11.51 -3.35
N ALA A 315 -4.49 -10.45 -3.99
CA ALA A 315 -5.92 -10.15 -4.10
C ALA A 315 -6.29 -9.93 -5.57
N PRO A 316 -7.37 -10.57 -6.08
CA PRO A 316 -7.91 -10.25 -7.40
C PRO A 316 -8.23 -8.76 -7.53
N GLY A 317 -7.95 -8.18 -8.71
CA GLY A 317 -8.09 -6.73 -8.93
C GLY A 317 -6.83 -5.91 -8.64
N GLN A 318 -5.86 -6.45 -7.91
CA GLN A 318 -4.55 -5.81 -7.73
C GLN A 318 -3.68 -6.03 -8.95
N ALA A 319 -2.70 -5.16 -9.12
CA ALA A 319 -1.74 -5.22 -10.20
C ALA A 319 -0.44 -5.92 -9.71
N VAL A 320 0.26 -6.65 -10.58
CA VAL A 320 1.50 -7.39 -10.23
C VAL A 320 2.72 -6.97 -11.05
N SER A 321 3.62 -6.12 -10.55
CA SER A 321 4.76 -5.54 -11.29
C SER A 321 5.90 -6.53 -11.45
N MET A 322 6.63 -6.56 -12.57
CA MET A 322 7.74 -7.49 -12.75
C MET A 322 8.89 -6.88 -13.54
N ASN A 323 10.12 -7.14 -13.10
CA ASN A 323 11.38 -6.72 -13.73
C ASN A 323 12.34 -7.91 -13.93
N SER A 324 13.27 -7.83 -14.88
CA SER A 324 14.32 -8.86 -15.11
C SER A 324 15.36 -8.91 -13.97
N TRP A 325 15.88 -10.11 -13.63
CA TRP A 325 16.89 -10.27 -12.55
C TRP A 325 18.29 -9.76 -12.90
N ALA A 326 18.55 -9.38 -14.15
CA ALA A 326 19.89 -9.07 -14.66
C ALA A 326 20.37 -7.64 -14.33
N GLY A 327 20.02 -7.10 -13.17
CA GLY A 327 20.58 -5.84 -12.66
C GLY A 327 20.18 -4.58 -13.42
N VAL A 328 19.19 -4.68 -14.30
CA VAL A 328 18.56 -3.51 -14.91
C VAL A 328 17.21 -3.35 -14.25
N VAL A 329 16.83 -2.11 -13.97
CA VAL A 329 15.42 -1.78 -13.71
C VAL A 329 14.71 -1.83 -15.06
N GLU A 330 14.71 -3.02 -15.63
CA GLU A 330 14.16 -3.37 -16.92
C GLU A 330 12.78 -3.91 -16.64
N GLU A 331 11.81 -3.16 -17.14
CA GLU A 331 10.48 -3.66 -17.47
C GLU A 331 9.55 -3.70 -16.26
N LEU A 332 8.34 -3.18 -16.44
CA LEU A 332 7.35 -3.10 -15.38
C LEU A 332 6.03 -3.58 -15.97
N THR A 333 5.78 -4.86 -15.79
CA THR A 333 4.63 -5.55 -16.38
C THR A 333 3.62 -5.86 -15.29
N LEU A 334 2.34 -5.47 -15.41
CA LEU A 334 1.29 -5.81 -14.43
C LEU A 334 0.09 -6.54 -14.97
N PHE A 335 -0.50 -7.30 -14.05
CA PHE A 335 -1.53 -8.29 -14.30
C PHE A 335 -2.60 -8.35 -13.21
N LEU A 336 -3.82 -8.75 -13.59
CA LEU A 336 -4.94 -9.04 -12.68
C LEU A 336 -5.06 -10.56 -12.45
N PRO A 337 -5.08 -11.04 -11.19
CA PRO A 337 -5.31 -12.46 -10.86
C PRO A 337 -6.64 -12.98 -11.44
N SER A 338 -6.63 -14.09 -12.19
CA SER A 338 -7.86 -14.81 -12.58
C SER A 338 -8.50 -15.55 -11.39
N GLN A 339 -9.84 -15.67 -11.40
CA GLN A 339 -10.64 -16.38 -10.39
C GLN A 339 -10.39 -17.90 -10.32
N LYS A 340 -9.71 -18.48 -11.32
CA LYS A 340 -9.47 -19.94 -11.40
C LYS A 340 -8.18 -20.39 -10.69
N SER A 341 -7.79 -19.75 -9.59
CA SER A 341 -6.93 -20.43 -8.62
C SER A 341 -7.78 -21.46 -7.89
N HIS A 342 -8.03 -22.60 -8.52
CA HIS A 342 -8.15 -23.82 -7.73
C HIS A 342 -6.85 -23.87 -6.94
N VAL A 343 -6.93 -23.69 -5.63
CA VAL A 343 -5.83 -23.98 -4.71
C VAL A 343 -5.31 -25.34 -5.12
N LEU A 344 -4.22 -25.33 -5.89
CA LEU A 344 -3.51 -26.53 -6.28
C LEU A 344 -3.12 -27.14 -4.95
N LYS A 345 -3.73 -28.30 -4.67
CA LYS A 345 -3.27 -29.32 -3.74
C LYS A 345 -1.99 -28.87 -3.04
N VAL A 346 -2.12 -28.46 -1.78
CA VAL A 346 -1.03 -28.74 -0.86
C VAL A 346 -0.86 -30.26 -0.96
N GLU A 347 0.18 -30.71 -1.65
CA GLU A 347 0.73 -32.03 -1.38
C GLU A 347 1.09 -31.97 0.10
N ARG A 348 0.16 -32.46 0.92
CA ARG A 348 0.36 -32.64 2.34
C ARG A 348 1.61 -33.48 2.46
N VAL A 349 2.68 -32.90 2.99
CA VAL A 349 3.73 -33.70 3.61
C VAL A 349 3.07 -34.37 4.82
N THR A 350 2.46 -35.53 4.58
CA THR A 350 2.20 -36.53 5.60
C THR A 350 3.54 -37.17 5.93
N SER A 351 4.35 -36.47 6.71
CA SER A 351 5.33 -37.13 7.55
C SER A 351 5.29 -36.47 8.92
N GLU A 352 4.73 -37.21 9.88
CA GLU A 352 4.70 -36.98 11.33
C GLU A 352 6.08 -36.79 11.99
N LYS A 353 7.13 -36.46 11.22
CA LYS A 353 8.49 -36.35 11.70
C LYS A 353 9.17 -35.16 11.03
N GLU A 354 9.02 -34.01 11.68
CA GLU A 354 9.96 -32.88 11.78
C GLU A 354 9.19 -31.56 11.93
N LEU A 355 8.55 -31.37 13.08
CA LEU A 355 8.25 -30.04 13.61
C LEU A 355 8.43 -30.06 15.13
N VAL A 356 9.66 -30.32 15.55
CA VAL A 356 10.13 -30.04 16.92
C VAL A 356 11.06 -28.85 16.83
N LEU A 357 10.48 -27.66 16.74
CA LEU A 357 11.09 -26.43 17.23
C LEU A 357 10.06 -25.77 18.15
N GLY A 358 10.24 -26.01 19.44
CA GLY A 358 9.32 -25.63 20.50
C GLY A 358 9.17 -24.13 20.62
N LEU A 359 7.96 -23.64 20.36
CA LEU A 359 7.47 -22.36 20.85
C LEU A 359 6.38 -22.67 21.89
N MET A 360 6.59 -22.19 23.12
CA MET A 360 5.71 -22.42 24.28
C MET A 360 4.27 -21.98 23.97
N ASN A 361 3.29 -22.74 24.45
CA ASN A 361 1.87 -22.40 24.23
C ASN A 361 1.41 -21.23 25.12
N ARG A 362 0.30 -20.57 24.76
CA ARG A 362 -0.25 -19.40 25.47
C ARG A 362 -0.49 -19.62 26.97
N SER A 363 -0.80 -20.84 27.39
CA SER A 363 -1.02 -21.19 28.80
C SER A 363 0.28 -21.20 29.61
N GLU A 364 1.39 -21.58 28.96
CA GLU A 364 2.72 -21.60 29.57
C GLU A 364 3.28 -20.17 29.68
N TRP A 365 2.99 -19.32 28.69
CA TRP A 365 3.27 -17.89 28.74
C TRP A 365 2.55 -17.17 29.89
N GLY A 366 1.27 -17.48 30.12
CA GLY A 366 0.50 -16.92 31.24
C GLY A 366 1.10 -17.27 32.61
N LYS A 367 1.69 -18.46 32.76
CA LYS A 367 2.36 -18.89 33.99
C LYS A 367 3.66 -18.14 34.23
N ILE A 368 4.46 -17.91 33.18
CA ILE A 368 5.73 -17.17 33.26
C ILE A 368 5.48 -15.70 33.58
N SER A 369 4.51 -15.05 32.92
CA SER A 369 4.15 -13.66 33.21
C SER A 369 3.61 -13.49 34.63
N GLY A 370 2.83 -14.46 35.12
CA GLY A 370 2.36 -14.49 36.51
C GLY A 370 3.51 -14.60 37.52
N MET A 371 4.49 -15.47 37.26
CA MET A 371 5.68 -15.62 38.11
C MET A 371 6.54 -14.36 38.15
N LEU A 372 6.74 -13.68 37.01
CA LEU A 372 7.50 -12.43 36.94
C LEU A 372 6.81 -11.28 37.69
N PHE A 373 5.48 -11.21 37.62
CA PHE A 373 4.69 -10.22 38.34
C PHE A 373 4.74 -10.45 39.86
N ASP A 374 4.61 -11.71 40.30
CA ASP A 374 4.74 -12.07 41.72
C ASP A 374 6.16 -11.85 42.26
N PHE A 375 7.19 -12.06 41.43
CA PHE A 375 8.57 -11.74 41.77
C PHE A 375 8.76 -10.22 41.96
N GLY A 376 8.30 -9.41 41.00
CA GLY A 376 8.34 -7.94 41.10
C GLY A 376 7.63 -7.41 42.35
N ARG A 377 6.50 -8.03 42.72
CA ARG A 377 5.75 -7.70 43.93
C ARG A 377 6.51 -8.07 45.21
N LYS A 378 7.18 -9.23 45.26
CA LYS A 378 7.97 -9.69 46.41
C LYS A 378 9.22 -8.85 46.65
N VAL A 379 9.84 -8.32 45.60
CA VAL A 379 11.07 -7.50 45.69
C VAL A 379 10.76 -6.00 45.88
N ARG A 380 9.47 -5.61 45.99
CA ARG A 380 9.01 -4.21 46.19
C ARG A 380 9.58 -3.20 45.17
N LEU A 381 9.90 -3.66 43.96
CA LEU A 381 10.54 -2.84 42.91
C LEU A 381 9.72 -1.62 42.47
N GLY A 382 8.39 -1.62 42.68
CA GLY A 382 7.53 -0.46 42.41
C GLY A 382 7.51 0.61 43.50
N PHE A 383 8.20 0.39 44.63
CA PHE A 383 8.17 1.26 45.82
C PHE A 383 9.57 1.60 46.36
N SER A 384 10.64 1.20 45.69
CA SER A 384 12.03 1.49 46.06
C SER A 384 12.74 2.27 44.95
N ASP A 385 13.69 3.11 45.35
CA ASP A 385 14.55 3.84 44.40
C ASP A 385 15.34 2.82 43.53
N PRO A 386 15.20 2.88 42.19
CA PRO A 386 15.90 1.98 41.27
C PRO A 386 17.43 1.94 41.48
N GLY A 387 18.02 3.02 42.00
CA GLY A 387 19.44 3.14 42.28
C GLY A 387 19.95 2.22 43.40
N HIS A 388 19.07 1.71 44.27
CA HIS A 388 19.47 0.82 45.38
C HIS A 388 19.54 -0.66 44.98
N HIS A 389 18.97 -1.04 43.84
CA HIS A 389 18.90 -2.44 43.37
C HIS A 389 19.22 -2.57 41.87
N LEU A 390 20.30 -1.91 41.42
CA LEU A 390 20.76 -1.84 40.03
C LEU A 390 20.74 -3.18 39.28
N THR A 391 21.19 -4.27 39.89
CA THR A 391 21.26 -5.59 39.25
C THR A 391 19.86 -6.21 39.02
N ALA A 392 18.95 -6.03 39.97
CA ALA A 392 17.57 -6.51 39.85
C ALA A 392 16.79 -5.67 38.83
N THR A 393 17.00 -4.35 38.84
CA THR A 393 16.44 -3.42 37.87
C THR A 393 16.92 -3.73 36.46
N ALA A 394 18.21 -4.00 36.26
CA ALA A 394 18.79 -4.36 34.97
C ALA A 394 18.27 -5.70 34.43
N LEU A 395 18.13 -6.72 35.30
CA LEU A 395 17.55 -8.01 34.91
C LEU A 395 16.06 -7.89 34.54
N CYS A 396 15.29 -7.10 35.29
CA CYS A 396 13.90 -6.81 34.95
C CYS A 396 13.78 -6.00 33.65
N ALA A 397 14.62 -5.00 33.43
CA ALA A 397 14.65 -4.21 32.20
C ALA A 397 15.06 -5.07 30.98
N GLY A 398 16.05 -5.94 31.13
CA GLY A 398 16.47 -6.89 30.10
C GLY A 398 15.38 -7.92 29.77
N ALA A 399 14.69 -8.43 30.78
CA ALA A 399 13.54 -9.31 30.58
C ALA A 399 12.39 -8.58 29.87
N VAL A 400 12.04 -7.36 30.29
CA VAL A 400 11.00 -6.54 29.64
C VAL A 400 11.39 -6.21 28.20
N ALA A 401 12.65 -5.87 27.91
CA ALA A 401 13.12 -5.62 26.55
C ALA A 401 13.11 -6.89 25.68
N PHE A 402 13.50 -8.05 26.23
CA PHE A 402 13.43 -9.33 25.53
C PHE A 402 11.99 -9.77 25.25
N PHE A 403 11.08 -9.57 26.21
CA PHE A 403 9.66 -9.88 26.04
C PHE A 403 8.92 -8.85 25.16
N ALA A 404 9.36 -7.57 25.17
CA ALA A 404 8.88 -6.56 24.23
C ALA A 404 9.38 -6.83 22.81
N ALA A 405 10.64 -7.24 22.61
CA ALA A 405 11.19 -7.58 21.30
C ALA A 405 10.54 -8.84 20.69
N THR A 406 10.22 -9.83 21.53
CA THR A 406 9.46 -11.02 21.08
C THR A 406 7.99 -10.70 20.83
N GLN A 407 7.43 -9.66 21.46
CA GLN A 407 6.13 -9.10 21.08
C GLN A 407 6.20 -8.23 19.82
N ASP A 408 7.23 -7.40 19.60
CA ASP A 408 7.37 -6.54 18.42
C ASP A 408 7.60 -7.32 17.12
N ILE A 409 8.27 -8.48 17.17
CA ILE A 409 8.35 -9.41 16.02
C ILE A 409 6.96 -9.94 15.64
N VAL A 410 6.02 -9.99 16.59
CA VAL A 410 4.62 -10.39 16.36
C VAL A 410 3.72 -9.16 16.11
N TYR A 411 4.06 -7.98 16.62
CA TYR A 411 3.25 -6.76 16.58
C TYR A 411 3.53 -5.87 15.36
N GLU A 412 4.75 -5.85 14.79
CA GLU A 412 5.00 -5.10 13.54
C GLU A 412 4.34 -5.74 12.31
N ALA A 413 3.86 -6.99 12.40
CA ALA A 413 3.09 -7.60 11.33
C ALA A 413 1.66 -7.02 11.20
N TYR A 414 1.10 -6.40 12.24
CA TYR A 414 -0.29 -5.94 12.25
C TYR A 414 -0.53 -4.74 13.18
N ARG A 415 -0.12 -3.55 12.76
CA ARG A 415 -0.52 -2.32 13.46
C ARG A 415 -1.88 -1.80 12.96
N VAL A 416 -2.89 -1.88 13.82
CA VAL A 416 -4.04 -0.95 13.88
C VAL A 416 -4.29 -0.60 15.35
N GLU A 417 -4.00 0.65 15.70
CA GLU A 417 -4.40 1.39 16.92
C GLU A 417 -5.92 1.67 16.88
N LEU A 418 -6.76 1.72 17.94
CA LEU A 418 -6.65 1.79 19.40
C LEU A 418 -7.91 1.11 20.01
N LEU A 419 -7.75 0.32 21.07
CA LEU A 419 -8.88 -0.18 21.88
C LEU A 419 -9.40 0.95 22.80
N LYS A 420 -10.72 1.12 22.90
CA LYS A 420 -11.35 2.04 23.87
C LYS A 420 -11.27 1.45 25.29
N GLY A 421 -10.81 2.30 26.21
CA GLY A 421 -11.16 2.37 27.65
C GLY A 421 -11.16 1.06 28.46
N PRO A 422 -12.26 0.29 28.53
CA PRO A 422 -12.40 -0.73 29.58
C PRO A 422 -11.81 -2.11 29.24
N LEU A 423 -11.38 -2.36 28.00
CA LEU A 423 -10.85 -3.65 27.53
C LEU A 423 -9.32 -3.73 27.47
N ALA A 424 -8.62 -2.69 27.94
CA ALA A 424 -7.17 -2.74 28.14
C ALA A 424 -6.88 -3.65 29.36
N GLY A 425 -6.79 -4.96 29.12
CA GLY A 425 -6.42 -5.92 30.15
C GLY A 425 -5.04 -5.64 30.76
N TYR A 426 -4.73 -6.32 31.86
CA TYR A 426 -3.51 -6.16 32.67
C TYR A 426 -2.19 -6.07 31.88
N GLY A 427 -2.11 -6.66 30.68
CA GLY A 427 -0.97 -6.57 29.78
C GLY A 427 -0.66 -5.15 29.27
N VAL A 428 -1.68 -4.35 28.91
CA VAL A 428 -1.46 -2.96 28.45
C VAL A 428 -0.98 -2.08 29.60
N GLY A 429 -1.51 -2.30 30.81
CA GLY A 429 -1.04 -1.62 32.02
C GLY A 429 0.42 -1.95 32.37
N ALA A 430 0.83 -3.21 32.19
CA ALA A 430 2.21 -3.64 32.42
C ALA A 430 3.18 -3.04 31.39
N SER A 431 2.80 -2.97 30.11
CA SER A 431 3.64 -2.37 29.06
C SER A 431 3.81 -0.86 29.26
N VAL A 432 2.73 -0.13 29.58
CA VAL A 432 2.80 1.32 29.86
C VAL A 432 3.64 1.60 31.11
N MET A 433 3.53 0.77 32.14
CA MET A 433 4.36 0.88 33.35
C MET A 433 5.85 0.58 33.06
N GLY A 434 6.13 -0.44 32.23
CA GLY A 434 7.49 -0.77 31.80
C GLY A 434 8.14 0.35 30.98
N TYR A 435 7.40 0.96 30.05
CA TYR A 435 7.89 2.12 29.29
C TYR A 435 8.16 3.32 30.21
N ARG A 436 7.29 3.61 31.18
CA ARG A 436 7.53 4.68 32.16
C ARG A 436 8.79 4.45 32.98
N LEU A 437 8.99 3.25 33.53
CA LEU A 437 10.18 2.93 34.32
C LEU A 437 11.47 2.98 33.49
N LEU A 438 11.43 2.54 32.23
CA LEU A 438 12.58 2.62 31.32
C LEU A 438 12.89 4.07 30.94
N THR A 439 11.86 4.88 30.70
CA THR A 439 12.00 6.31 30.39
C THR A 439 12.56 7.07 31.59
N ASP A 440 12.04 6.81 32.79
CA ASP A 440 12.54 7.42 34.04
C ASP A 440 13.99 6.99 34.33
N TYR A 441 14.34 5.72 34.09
CA TYR A 441 15.72 5.23 34.22
C TYR A 441 16.66 5.91 33.22
N LEU A 442 16.25 6.02 31.95
CA LEU A 442 17.04 6.67 30.90
C LEU A 442 17.17 8.18 31.11
N LEU A 443 16.11 8.89 31.55
CA LEU A 443 16.20 10.31 31.90
C LEU A 443 17.15 10.52 33.08
N THR A 444 17.07 9.68 34.12
CA THR A 444 17.96 9.80 35.29
C THR A 444 19.42 9.49 34.92
N TYR A 445 19.65 8.53 34.03
CA TYR A 445 20.99 8.13 33.60
C TYR A 445 21.62 9.07 32.56
N LEU A 446 20.82 9.69 31.70
CA LEU A 446 21.30 10.56 30.60
C LEU A 446 21.39 12.04 30.99
N LEU A 447 20.57 12.54 31.92
CA LEU A 447 20.52 13.98 32.24
C LEU A 447 21.33 14.37 33.48
N GLY A 448 21.79 13.41 34.29
CA GLY A 448 22.42 13.72 35.57
C GLY A 448 21.43 14.34 36.57
N THR A 449 21.61 14.08 37.85
CA THR A 449 20.62 14.33 38.91
C THR A 449 20.32 15.81 39.23
N ASP A 450 20.87 16.79 38.50
CA ASP A 450 20.80 18.21 38.88
C ASP A 450 19.90 19.09 38.00
N GLN A 451 19.12 18.55 37.04
CA GLN A 451 18.25 19.38 36.17
C GLN A 451 16.76 19.02 36.13
N LEU A 452 16.24 18.22 37.06
CA LEU A 452 14.81 17.93 37.16
C LEU A 452 14.23 18.42 38.49
N THR A 453 13.98 19.73 38.58
CA THR A 453 13.05 20.36 39.54
C THR A 453 11.87 20.97 38.83
#